data_AF-A0A963A1X7-F1
#
_entry.id   AF-A0A963A1X7-F1
#
_cell.length_a   1.000
_cell.length_b   1.000
_cell.length_c   1.000
_cell.angle_alpha   90.00
_cell.angle_beta   90.00
_cell.angle_gamma   90.00
#
_symmetry.space_group_name_H-M   'P 1'
#
loop_
_entity.id
_entity.type
_entity.pdbx_description
1 polymer ?
#
loop_
_entity_poly.entity_id
_entity_poly.type
_entity_poly.pdbx_seq_one_letter_code
_entity_poly.pdbx_strand_id
1 'polypeptide(L)'
;EQMKMFLTRIGFGSTAVINGDVTQVDLPRGQSSGLRQAAEILAKVEGISFTFFNASDVVRHLLVQRIVSAYDDFSRLQDPQ
;
A
#
# COMPACT_ATOMS: atom_id res chain seq x y z
N GLU A 1 -14.28 7.16 -6.61
CA GLU A 1 -14.43 8.64 -6.63
C GLU A 1 -13.20 9.46 -6.22
N GLN A 2 -12.68 9.38 -4.98
CA GLN A 2 -11.60 10.28 -4.54
C GLN A 2 -10.36 10.26 -5.44
N MET A 3 -9.90 9.06 -5.82
CA MET A 3 -8.72 8.93 -6.68
C MET A 3 -8.91 9.56 -8.07
N LYS A 4 -10.09 9.35 -8.67
CA LYS A 4 -10.45 9.96 -9.95
C LYS A 4 -10.37 11.48 -9.87
N MET A 5 -10.95 12.08 -8.82
CA MET A 5 -10.92 13.53 -8.62
C MET A 5 -9.50 14.09 -8.50
N PHE A 6 -8.58 13.36 -7.86
CA PHE A 6 -7.19 13.75 -7.76
C PHE A 6 -6.46 13.65 -9.10
N LEU A 7 -6.51 12.47 -9.74
CA LEU A 7 -5.76 12.18 -10.96
C LEU A 7 -6.14 13.08 -12.13
N THR A 8 -7.41 13.51 -12.22
CA THR A 8 -7.87 14.43 -13.27
C THR A 8 -7.44 15.88 -13.07
N ARG A 9 -6.74 16.22 -11.98
CA ARG A 9 -6.21 17.57 -11.70
C ARG A 9 -4.72 17.70 -12.02
N ILE A 10 -4.07 16.64 -12.51
CA ILE A 10 -2.66 16.69 -12.91
C ILE A 10 -2.52 17.56 -14.15
N GLY A 11 -1.68 18.61 -14.06
CA GLY A 11 -1.45 19.58 -15.13
C GLY A 11 -0.22 19.26 -15.99
N PHE A 12 -0.02 20.03 -17.06
CA PHE A 12 1.15 19.89 -17.93
C PHE A 12 2.46 20.10 -17.18
N GLY A 13 3.47 19.30 -17.50
CA GLY A 13 4.80 19.37 -16.89
C GLY A 13 4.86 18.96 -15.41
N SER A 14 3.77 18.40 -14.86
CA SER A 14 3.73 17.92 -13.48
C SER A 14 3.95 16.41 -13.39
N THR A 15 4.38 15.95 -12.22
CA THR A 15 4.50 14.52 -11.88
C THR A 15 3.83 14.32 -10.53
N ALA A 16 2.96 13.31 -10.44
CA ALA A 16 2.32 12.93 -9.19
C ALA A 16 2.79 11.55 -8.76
N VAL A 17 3.04 11.39 -7.46
CA VAL A 17 3.35 10.10 -6.84
C VAL A 17 2.32 9.85 -5.75
N ILE A 18 1.74 8.65 -5.78
CA ILE A 18 0.73 8.22 -4.81
C ILE A 18 1.29 6.99 -4.11
N ASN A 19 1.39 7.04 -2.80
CA ASN A 19 1.84 5.93 -1.97
C ASN A 19 0.70 5.46 -1.05
N GLY A 20 0.80 4.21 -0.62
CA GLY A 20 -0.10 3.64 0.39
C GLY A 20 0.15 2.14 0.56
N ASP A 21 -0.38 1.59 1.65
CA ASP A 21 -0.35 0.16 1.94
C ASP A 21 -1.70 -0.46 1.57
N VAL A 22 -1.70 -1.34 0.56
CA VAL A 22 -2.93 -1.99 0.08
C VAL A 22 -3.53 -2.97 1.10
N THR A 23 -2.76 -3.38 2.11
CA THR A 23 -3.22 -4.28 3.18
C THR A 23 -3.94 -3.53 4.30
N GLN A 24 -3.75 -2.22 4.41
CA GLN A 24 -4.37 -1.37 5.42
C GLN A 24 -5.61 -0.70 4.85
N VAL A 25 -6.76 -1.35 5.00
CA VAL A 25 -8.05 -0.84 4.53
C VAL A 25 -8.97 -0.58 5.72
N ASP A 26 -8.94 0.65 6.22
CA ASP A 26 -9.78 1.10 7.34
C ASP A 26 -11.12 1.67 6.87
N LEU A 27 -11.76 1.00 5.91
CA LEU A 27 -13.04 1.43 5.34
C LEU A 27 -14.23 0.64 5.92
N PRO A 28 -15.43 1.25 5.99
CA PRO A 28 -16.66 0.54 6.29
C PRO A 28 -16.84 -0.71 5.43
N ARG A 29 -17.48 -1.74 5.99
CA ARG A 29 -17.73 -3.02 5.29
C ARG A 29 -18.45 -2.78 3.96
N GLY A 30 -17.96 -3.46 2.92
CA GLY A 30 -18.52 -3.37 1.56
C GLY A 30 -17.95 -2.22 0.71
N GLN A 31 -17.11 -1.34 1.28
CA GLN A 31 -16.44 -0.31 0.51
C GLN A 31 -15.11 -0.83 -0.06
N SER A 32 -14.88 -0.61 -1.36
CA SER A 32 -13.63 -0.98 -2.02
C SER A 32 -12.53 0.05 -1.74
N SER A 33 -11.29 -0.42 -1.57
CA SER A 33 -10.11 0.44 -1.45
C SER A 33 -9.89 1.26 -2.72
N GLY A 34 -9.77 2.59 -2.57
CA GLY A 34 -9.49 3.49 -3.69
C GLY A 34 -8.12 3.25 -4.33
N LEU A 35 -7.11 2.84 -3.54
CA LEU A 35 -5.77 2.51 -4.05
C LEU A 35 -5.82 1.25 -4.92
N ARG A 36 -6.45 0.19 -4.42
CA ARG A 36 -6.58 -1.09 -5.15
C ARG A 36 -7.38 -0.91 -6.43
N GLN A 37 -8.55 -0.25 -6.34
CA GLN A 37 -9.38 0.03 -7.50
C GLN A 37 -8.63 0.86 -8.55
N ALA A 38 -7.87 1.88 -8.14
CA ALA A 38 -7.12 2.70 -9.07
C ALA A 38 -6.00 1.92 -9.77
N ALA A 39 -5.29 1.04 -9.06
CA ALA A 39 -4.29 0.18 -9.66
C ALA A 39 -4.88 -0.74 -10.73
N GLU A 40 -6.06 -1.31 -10.46
CA GLU A 40 -6.77 -2.18 -11.42
C GLU A 40 -7.27 -1.41 -12.65
N ILE A 41 -7.90 -0.24 -12.46
CA ILE A 41 -8.46 0.58 -13.55
C ILE A 41 -7.36 1.16 -14.45
N LEU A 42 -6.25 1.58 -13.86
CA LEU A 42 -5.21 2.35 -14.56
C LEU A 42 -4.05 1.48 -15.06
N ALA A 43 -4.10 0.17 -14.86
CA ALA A 43 -3.04 -0.79 -15.21
C ALA A 43 -2.59 -0.74 -16.69
N LYS A 44 -3.43 -0.23 -17.59
CA LYS A 44 -3.15 -0.14 -19.04
C LYS A 44 -3.05 1.30 -19.56
N VAL A 45 -3.05 2.29 -18.68
CA VAL A 45 -2.97 3.69 -19.08
C VAL A 45 -1.50 4.05 -19.32
N GLU A 46 -1.19 4.47 -20.54
CA GLU A 46 0.15 4.92 -20.91
C GLU A 46 0.58 6.14 -20.05
N GLY A 47 1.84 6.16 -19.63
CA GLY A 47 2.39 7.22 -18.77
C GLY A 47 2.15 7.02 -17.27
N ILE A 48 1.46 5.94 -16.86
CA ILE A 48 1.32 5.55 -15.44
C ILE A 48 2.16 4.30 -15.18
N SER A 49 2.89 4.28 -14.07
CA SER A 49 3.68 3.13 -13.63
C SER A 49 3.34 2.75 -12.19
N PHE A 50 3.41 1.46 -11.90
CA PHE A 50 3.16 0.90 -10.59
C PHE A 50 4.42 0.25 -10.04
N THR A 51 4.77 0.58 -8.79
CA THR A 51 5.86 -0.06 -8.06
C THR A 51 5.28 -0.65 -6.78
N PHE A 52 5.45 -1.96 -6.60
CA PHE A 52 4.98 -2.66 -5.42
C PHE A 52 6.20 -3.05 -4.58
N PHE A 53 6.18 -2.62 -3.33
CA PHE A 53 7.20 -2.99 -2.36
C PHE A 53 6.74 -4.22 -1.57
N ASN A 54 7.70 -5.03 -1.16
CA ASN A 54 7.49 -6.15 -0.27
C ASN A 54 8.36 -6.01 0.99
N ALA A 55 8.29 -6.98 1.90
CA ALA A 55 9.03 -6.93 3.16
C ALA A 55 10.55 -6.79 2.98
N SER A 56 11.14 -7.28 1.89
CA SER A 56 12.57 -7.14 1.59
C SER A 56 12.99 -5.70 1.32
N ASP A 57 12.07 -4.85 0.87
CA ASP A 57 12.34 -3.46 0.50
C ASP A 57 12.33 -2.53 1.73
N VAL A 58 11.94 -3.06 2.90
CA VAL A 58 11.82 -2.28 4.13
C VAL A 58 13.13 -2.30 4.91
N VAL A 59 13.88 -1.20 4.85
CA VAL A 59 15.05 -1.02 5.70
C VAL A 59 14.61 -0.56 7.10
N ARG A 60 14.79 -1.44 8.08
CA ARG A 60 14.51 -1.15 9.50
C ARG A 60 15.80 -1.15 10.31
N HIS A 61 15.87 -0.29 11.31
CA HIS A 61 16.94 -0.34 12.31
C HIS A 61 16.99 -1.70 13.01
N LEU A 62 18.19 -2.22 13.34
CA LEU A 62 18.38 -3.56 13.92
C LEU A 62 17.53 -3.79 15.17
N LEU A 63 17.41 -2.79 16.04
CA LEU A 63 16.56 -2.88 17.23
C LEU A 63 15.07 -3.09 16.87
N VAL A 64 14.57 -2.37 15.85
CA VAL A 64 13.18 -2.48 15.41
C VAL A 64 12.92 -3.86 14.82
N GLN A 65 13.86 -4.41 14.03
CA GLN A 65 13.75 -5.77 13.51
C GLN A 65 13.64 -6.80 14.65
N ARG A 66 14.46 -6.67 15.70
CA ARG A 66 14.41 -7.55 16.87
C ARG A 66 13.09 -7.43 17.62
N ILE A 67 12.53 -6.23 17.76
CA ILE A 67 11.23 -6.00 18.40
C ILE A 67 10.12 -6.69 17.60
N VAL A 68 10.07 -6.46 16.28
CA VAL A 68 9.06 -7.09 15.42
C VAL A 68 9.14 -8.61 15.49
N SER A 69 10.34 -9.18 15.38
CA SER A 69 10.54 -10.63 15.50
C SER A 69 10.03 -11.20 16.82
N ALA A 70 10.26 -10.48 17.93
CA ALA A 70 9.79 -10.92 19.25
C ALA A 70 8.25 -10.95 19.35
N TYR A 71 7.55 -9.98 18.74
CA TYR A 71 6.08 -9.99 18.65
C TYR A 71 5.56 -11.09 17.72
N ASP A 72 6.21 -11.31 16.57
CA ASP A 72 5.84 -12.37 15.63
C ASP A 72 5.99 -13.77 16.28
N ASP A 73 7.07 -13.99 17.03
CA ASP A 73 7.31 -15.22 17.78
C ASP A 73 6.27 -15.43 18.87
N PHE A 74 5.92 -14.38 19.61
CA PHE A 74 4.86 -14.43 20.61
C PHE A 74 3.50 -14.77 20.00
N SER A 75 3.14 -14.13 18.88
CA SER A 75 1.87 -14.39 18.18
C SER A 75 1.78 -15.85 17.70
N ARG A 76 2.87 -16.42 17.19
CA ARG A 76 2.93 -17.84 16.76
C ARG A 76 2.76 -18.83 17.91
N LEU A 77 3.24 -18.47 19.10
CA LEU A 77 3.08 -19.31 20.30
C LEU A 77 1.65 -19.28 20.84
N GLN A 78 0.90 -18.20 20.62
CA GLN A 78 -0.49 -18.06 21.10
C GLN A 78 -1.52 -18.72 20.17
N ASP A 79 -1.26 -18.79 18.86
CA ASP A 79 -2.10 -19.47 17.87
C ASP A 79 -1.26 -20.51 17.09
N PRO A 80 -0.88 -21.63 17.72
CA PRO A 80 -0.35 -22.77 16.97
C PRO A 80 -1.51 -23.35 16.17
N GLN A 81 -1.50 -23.10 14.85
CA GLN A 81 -2.43 -23.74 13.90
C GLN A 81 -2.52 -25.25 14.13
#